data_AF-A0A447PXV1-F1
#
_entry.id   AF-A0A447PXV1-F1
#
_cell.length_a   1.000
_cell.length_b   1.000
_cell.length_c   1.000
_cell.angle_alpha   90.00
_cell.angle_beta   90.00
_cell.angle_gamma   90.00
#
_symmetry.space_group_name_H-M   'P 1'
#
loop_
_entity.id
_entity.type
_entity.pdbx_description
1 polymer ?
#
loop_
_entity_poly.entity_id
_entity_poly.type
_entity_poly.pdbx_seq_one_letter_code
_entity_poly.pdbx_strand_id
1 'polypeptide(L)'
;MFSLDRANTGMQDIITNDYPTTVKANLLIDNFNDFIIAQQLMLLDEEGRWSQSSQKELSEISQRISALLDELSRENSHDADSQKIINEIREARQQYLESRFRILKDIQSNNRQAAIQEMMTRTVQVQKSIRTKSRNLSLFRTRRCMKRACRSKRILKIIGRC
;
A
#
# COMPACT_ATOMS: atom_id res chain seq x y z
N MET A 1 5.08 -21.25 34.65
CA MET A 1 5.18 -21.56 33.20
C MET A 1 4.46 -20.57 32.28
N PHE A 2 3.39 -19.88 32.71
CA PHE A 2 2.60 -18.97 31.86
C PHE A 2 3.31 -17.73 31.28
N SER A 3 4.43 -17.28 31.88
CA SER A 3 5.17 -16.09 31.43
C SER A 3 6.06 -16.37 30.21
N LEU A 4 6.74 -17.51 30.18
CA LEU A 4 7.56 -17.92 29.03
C LEU A 4 6.71 -18.16 27.80
N ASP A 5 5.59 -18.86 27.97
CA ASP A 5 4.64 -19.13 26.89
C ASP A 5 4.11 -17.82 26.28
N ARG A 6 3.68 -16.87 27.13
CA ARG A 6 3.26 -15.53 26.68
C ARG A 6 4.35 -14.76 25.93
N ALA A 7 5.62 -14.84 26.38
CA ALA A 7 6.73 -14.20 25.68
C ALA A 7 7.02 -14.87 24.32
N ASN A 8 6.89 -16.20 24.26
CA ASN A 8 7.07 -16.99 23.05
C ASN A 8 5.98 -16.70 22.02
N THR A 9 4.70 -16.71 22.41
CA THR A 9 3.58 -16.31 21.54
C THR A 9 3.76 -14.89 21.01
N GLY A 10 4.19 -13.95 21.87
CA GLY A 10 4.44 -12.58 21.44
C GLY A 10 5.57 -12.44 20.41
N MET A 11 6.61 -13.27 20.50
CA MET A 11 7.69 -13.30 19.50
C MET A 11 7.25 -13.99 18.21
N GLN A 12 6.48 -15.06 18.31
CA GLN A 12 5.91 -15.73 17.14
C GLN A 12 5.01 -14.78 16.34
N ASP A 13 4.13 -14.03 17.01
CA ASP A 13 3.28 -13.01 16.36
C ASP A 13 4.08 -11.94 15.60
N ILE A 14 5.24 -11.54 16.13
CA ILE A 14 6.10 -10.55 15.45
C ILE A 14 6.61 -11.13 14.13
N ILE A 15 7.09 -12.38 14.17
CA ILE A 15 7.72 -13.06 13.03
C ILE A 15 6.69 -13.43 11.97
N THR A 16 5.53 -13.94 12.38
CA THR A 16 4.53 -14.49 11.46
C THR A 16 3.53 -13.44 10.97
N ASN A 17 3.28 -12.37 11.74
CA ASN A 17 2.23 -11.39 11.41
C ASN A 17 2.77 -9.97 11.24
N ASP A 18 3.42 -9.39 12.26
CA ASP A 18 3.73 -7.96 12.25
C ASP A 18 4.82 -7.60 11.23
N TYR A 19 5.90 -8.39 11.13
CA TYR A 19 7.00 -8.13 10.20
C TYR A 19 6.59 -8.36 8.72
N PRO A 20 6.00 -9.50 8.32
CA PRO A 20 5.56 -9.70 6.94
C PRO A 20 4.55 -8.65 6.47
N THR A 21 3.60 -8.24 7.33
CA THR A 21 2.63 -7.19 6.99
C THR A 21 3.32 -5.84 6.77
N THR A 22 4.35 -5.52 7.55
CA THR A 22 5.13 -4.27 7.38
C THR A 22 5.85 -4.26 6.03
N VAL A 23 6.49 -5.37 5.66
CA VAL A 23 7.17 -5.52 4.36
C VAL A 23 6.18 -5.37 3.21
N LYS A 24 5.03 -6.03 3.28
CA LYS A 24 3.97 -5.93 2.25
C LYS A 24 3.39 -4.52 2.14
N ALA A 25 3.24 -3.81 3.25
CA ALA A 25 2.81 -2.41 3.23
C ALA A 25 3.83 -1.49 2.53
N ASN A 26 5.13 -1.77 2.65
CA ASN A 26 6.16 -1.04 1.91
C ASN A 26 6.16 -1.42 0.42
N LEU A 27 6.04 -2.72 0.10
CA LEU A 27 5.91 -3.18 -1.28
C LEU A 27 4.70 -2.54 -1.99
N LEU A 28 3.62 -2.29 -1.27
CA LEU A 28 2.45 -1.58 -1.78
C LEU A 28 2.79 -0.14 -2.18
N ILE A 29 3.58 0.56 -1.36
CA ILE A 29 4.07 1.92 -1.68
C ILE A 29 4.92 1.89 -2.95
N ASP A 30 5.82 0.93 -3.07
CA ASP A 30 6.72 0.80 -4.23
C ASP A 30 5.94 0.56 -5.52
N ASN A 31 5.01 -0.41 -5.52
CA ASN A 31 4.15 -0.66 -6.68
C ASN A 31 3.30 0.56 -7.05
N PHE A 32 2.79 1.32 -6.07
CA PHE A 32 2.06 2.55 -6.37
C PHE A 32 2.97 3.63 -6.98
N ASN A 33 4.22 3.74 -6.55
CA ASN A 33 5.17 4.69 -7.14
C ASN A 33 5.49 4.32 -8.59
N ASP A 34 5.74 3.04 -8.87
CA ASP A 34 5.96 2.54 -10.24
C ASP A 34 4.74 2.86 -11.13
N PHE A 35 3.54 2.65 -10.60
CA PHE A 35 2.31 2.98 -11.29
C PHE A 35 2.24 4.49 -11.64
N ILE A 36 2.56 5.36 -10.68
CA ILE A 36 2.53 6.82 -10.86
C ILE A 36 3.53 7.24 -11.95
N ILE A 37 4.75 6.70 -11.92
CA ILE A 37 5.80 7.00 -12.89
C ILE A 37 5.36 6.58 -14.30
N ALA A 38 4.86 5.35 -14.46
CA ALA A 38 4.37 4.87 -15.75
C ALA A 38 3.25 5.75 -16.33
N GLN A 39 2.34 6.25 -15.47
CA GLN A 39 1.29 7.17 -15.91
C GLN A 39 1.84 8.54 -16.32
N GLN A 40 2.82 9.07 -15.58
CA GLN A 40 3.45 10.35 -15.90
C GLN A 40 4.21 10.27 -17.23
N LEU A 41 4.94 9.18 -17.47
CA LEU A 41 5.62 8.94 -18.75
C LEU A 41 4.62 8.87 -19.91
N MET A 42 3.49 8.19 -19.72
CA MET A 42 2.40 8.16 -20.72
C MET A 42 1.85 9.57 -21.02
N LEU A 43 1.79 10.46 -20.02
CA LEU A 43 1.40 11.86 -20.20
C LEU A 43 2.47 12.75 -20.86
N LEU A 44 3.69 12.23 -21.06
CA LEU A 44 4.77 12.90 -21.80
C LEU A 44 4.90 12.35 -23.24
N ASP A 45 4.30 11.20 -23.53
CA ASP A 45 4.28 10.62 -24.87
C ASP A 45 3.26 11.35 -25.76
N GLU A 46 3.71 12.41 -26.45
CA GLU A 46 2.86 13.23 -27.32
C GLU A 46 2.42 12.50 -28.58
N GLU A 47 3.31 11.69 -29.14
CA GLU A 47 3.07 10.95 -30.37
C GLU A 47 2.38 9.59 -30.14
N GLY A 48 2.14 9.21 -28.87
CA GLY A 48 1.50 7.96 -28.51
C GLY A 48 2.32 6.71 -28.83
N ARG A 49 3.62 6.85 -29.09
CA ARG A 49 4.54 5.78 -29.50
C ARG A 49 4.62 4.64 -28.50
N TRP A 50 4.41 4.94 -27.22
CA TRP A 50 4.52 4.01 -26.09
C TRP A 50 3.19 3.75 -25.40
N SER A 51 2.09 4.32 -25.91
CA SER A 51 0.76 4.22 -25.30
C SER A 51 0.34 2.78 -24.97
N GLN A 52 0.56 1.83 -25.89
CA GLN A 52 0.18 0.43 -25.70
C GLN A 52 1.04 -0.27 -24.63
N SER A 53 2.36 -0.08 -24.65
CA SER A 53 3.26 -0.67 -23.65
C SER A 53 3.03 -0.07 -22.27
N SER A 54 2.87 1.26 -22.18
CA SER A 54 2.53 1.93 -20.91
C SER A 54 1.18 1.47 -20.36
N GLN A 55 0.16 1.30 -21.21
CA GLN A 55 -1.14 0.78 -20.77
C GLN A 55 -1.04 -0.65 -20.22
N LYS A 56 -0.22 -1.50 -20.87
CA LYS A 56 0.03 -2.87 -20.42
C LYS A 56 0.76 -2.88 -19.07
N GLU A 57 1.84 -2.12 -18.94
CA GLU A 57 2.59 -1.99 -17.69
C GLU A 57 1.70 -1.48 -16.54
N LEU A 58 0.91 -0.43 -16.78
CA LEU A 58 -0.06 0.09 -15.82
C LEU A 58 -1.08 -0.98 -15.40
N SER A 59 -1.55 -1.81 -16.33
CA SER A 59 -2.45 -2.92 -16.03
C SER A 59 -1.78 -3.98 -15.14
N GLU A 60 -0.55 -4.38 -15.45
CA GLU A 60 0.20 -5.38 -14.68
C GLU A 60 0.52 -4.89 -13.26
N ILE A 61 0.91 -3.63 -13.11
CA ILE A 61 1.12 -3.02 -11.78
C ILE A 61 -0.22 -2.94 -11.03
N SER A 62 -1.31 -2.58 -11.72
CA SER A 62 -2.66 -2.59 -11.13
C SER A 62 -3.02 -3.96 -10.54
N GLN A 63 -2.78 -5.03 -11.29
CA GLN A 63 -3.07 -6.39 -10.86
C GLN A 63 -2.23 -6.79 -9.65
N ARG A 64 -0.93 -6.48 -9.65
CA ARG A 64 -0.04 -6.68 -8.50
C ARG A 64 -0.53 -5.97 -7.24
N ILE A 65 -0.96 -4.73 -7.36
CA ILE A 65 -1.54 -3.96 -6.25
C ILE A 65 -2.82 -4.62 -5.73
N SER A 66 -3.73 -5.05 -6.62
CA SER A 66 -4.96 -5.75 -6.21
C SER A 66 -4.63 -7.02 -5.42
N ALA A 67 -3.76 -7.88 -5.96
CA ALA A 67 -3.37 -9.13 -5.32
C ALA A 67 -2.72 -8.89 -3.94
N LEU A 68 -1.84 -7.89 -3.83
CA LEU A 68 -1.19 -7.54 -2.58
C LEU A 68 -2.18 -7.01 -1.52
N LEU A 69 -3.17 -6.22 -1.93
CA LEU A 69 -4.23 -5.76 -1.03
C LEU A 69 -5.14 -6.91 -0.58
N ASP A 70 -5.42 -7.89 -1.45
CA ASP A 70 -6.21 -9.07 -1.13
C ASP A 70 -5.47 -9.97 -0.14
N GLU A 71 -4.18 -10.18 -0.36
CA GLU A 71 -3.30 -10.90 0.56
C GLU A 71 -3.22 -10.20 1.93
N LEU A 72 -2.96 -8.89 1.94
CA LEU A 72 -2.93 -8.08 3.16
C LEU A 72 -4.27 -8.15 3.91
N SER A 73 -5.40 -8.13 3.22
CA SER A 73 -6.71 -8.24 3.87
C SER A 73 -6.92 -9.64 4.45
N ARG A 74 -6.62 -10.70 3.70
CA ARG A 74 -6.77 -12.09 4.17
C ARG A 74 -5.94 -12.38 5.42
N GLU A 75 -4.66 -12.02 5.39
CA GLU A 75 -3.72 -12.26 6.50
C GLU A 75 -4.07 -11.48 7.76
N ASN A 76 -4.77 -10.36 7.61
CA ASN A 76 -5.13 -9.48 8.70
C ASN A 76 -6.62 -9.49 9.00
N SER A 77 -7.33 -10.55 8.59
CA SER A 77 -8.78 -10.69 8.72
C SER A 77 -9.26 -10.57 10.17
N HIS A 78 -8.43 -10.98 11.14
CA HIS A 78 -8.72 -10.88 12.57
C HIS A 78 -8.37 -9.52 13.19
N ASP A 79 -7.82 -8.57 12.42
CA ASP A 79 -7.38 -7.28 12.90
C ASP A 79 -8.20 -6.12 12.31
N ALA A 80 -9.25 -5.72 13.03
CA ALA A 80 -10.19 -4.68 12.59
C ALA A 80 -9.51 -3.35 12.24
N ASP A 81 -8.48 -2.93 13.00
CA ASP A 81 -7.75 -1.69 12.73
C ASP A 81 -7.02 -1.76 11.38
N SER A 82 -6.38 -2.89 11.09
CA SER A 82 -5.69 -3.06 9.82
C SER A 82 -6.66 -3.22 8.66
N GLN A 83 -7.77 -3.93 8.84
CA GLN A 83 -8.82 -4.01 7.82
C GLN A 83 -9.34 -2.61 7.47
N LYS A 84 -9.56 -1.76 8.47
CA LYS A 84 -9.97 -0.38 8.26
C LYS A 84 -8.97 0.37 7.37
N ILE A 85 -7.68 0.33 7.71
CA ILE A 85 -6.64 1.01 6.92
C ILE A 85 -6.55 0.42 5.49
N ILE A 86 -6.64 -0.90 5.33
CA ILE A 86 -6.62 -1.56 4.02
C ILE A 86 -7.82 -1.13 3.17
N ASN A 87 -9.01 -1.03 3.75
CA ASN A 87 -10.21 -0.54 3.06
C ASN A 87 -10.06 0.93 2.65
N GLU A 88 -9.53 1.78 3.53
CA GLU A 88 -9.23 3.17 3.19
C GLU A 88 -8.25 3.27 2.00
N ILE A 89 -7.27 2.36 1.90
CA ILE A 89 -6.36 2.29 0.74
C ILE A 89 -7.12 1.88 -0.53
N ARG A 90 -8.01 0.88 -0.45
CA ARG A 90 -8.84 0.45 -1.59
C ARG A 90 -9.72 1.58 -2.12
N GLU A 91 -10.37 2.32 -1.24
CA GLU A 91 -11.18 3.49 -1.60
C GLU A 91 -10.36 4.57 -2.32
N ALA A 92 -9.18 4.90 -1.78
CA ALA A 92 -8.30 5.88 -2.41
C ALA A 92 -7.80 5.37 -3.77
N ARG A 93 -7.51 4.08 -3.90
CA ARG A 93 -7.15 3.45 -5.18
C ARG A 93 -8.29 3.52 -6.19
N GLN A 94 -9.53 3.32 -5.77
CA GLN A 94 -10.68 3.44 -6.67
C GLN A 94 -10.79 4.86 -7.23
N GLN A 95 -10.70 5.87 -6.37
CA GLN A 95 -10.71 7.28 -6.80
C GLN A 95 -9.57 7.59 -7.80
N TYR A 96 -8.42 6.96 -7.61
CA TYR A 96 -7.28 7.11 -8.49
C TYR A 96 -7.53 6.47 -9.86
N LEU A 97 -8.08 5.25 -9.90
CA LEU A 97 -8.43 4.58 -11.15
C LEU A 97 -9.49 5.35 -11.94
N GLU A 98 -10.48 5.93 -11.26
CA GLU A 98 -11.47 6.82 -11.89
C GLU A 98 -10.83 8.07 -12.50
N SER A 99 -9.88 8.68 -11.78
CA SER A 99 -9.14 9.86 -12.25
C SER A 99 -8.26 9.54 -13.45
N ARG A 100 -7.56 8.40 -13.40
CA ARG A 100 -6.79 7.88 -14.53
C ARG A 100 -7.68 7.60 -15.75
N PHE A 101 -8.88 7.06 -15.55
CA PHE A 101 -9.80 6.79 -16.66
C PHE A 101 -10.19 8.09 -17.38
N ARG A 102 -10.44 9.17 -16.63
CA ARG A 102 -10.66 10.51 -17.22
C ARG A 102 -9.45 10.99 -18.02
N ILE A 103 -8.25 10.90 -17.45
CA ILE A 103 -6.99 11.22 -18.14
C ILE A 103 -6.86 10.45 -19.46
N LEU A 104 -7.09 9.13 -19.43
CA LEU A 104 -6.95 8.29 -20.62
C LEU A 104 -7.96 8.67 -21.70
N LYS A 105 -9.21 8.94 -21.31
CA LYS A 105 -10.25 9.41 -22.22
C LYS A 105 -9.87 10.74 -22.89
N ASP A 106 -9.32 11.67 -22.11
CA ASP A 106 -8.89 12.97 -22.61
C ASP A 106 -7.70 12.84 -23.58
N ILE A 107 -6.72 11.98 -23.29
CA ILE A 107 -5.63 11.66 -24.21
C ILE A 107 -6.16 11.07 -25.53
N GLN A 108 -7.06 10.08 -25.44
CA GLN A 108 -7.68 9.45 -26.63
C GLN A 108 -8.51 10.43 -27.46
N SER A 109 -9.06 11.46 -26.83
CA SER A 109 -9.83 12.52 -27.50
C SER A 109 -8.96 13.69 -27.97
N ASN A 110 -7.63 13.52 -27.96
CA ASN A 110 -6.64 14.56 -28.28
C ASN A 110 -6.77 15.84 -27.42
N ASN A 111 -7.33 15.72 -26.21
CA ASN A 111 -7.54 16.81 -25.26
C ASN A 111 -6.51 16.74 -24.13
N ARG A 112 -5.23 16.90 -24.49
CA ARG A 112 -4.12 16.77 -23.54
C ARG A 112 -4.18 17.81 -22.42
N GLN A 113 -4.71 18.99 -22.70
CA GLN A 113 -4.90 20.04 -21.70
C GLN A 113 -5.85 19.58 -20.58
N ALA A 114 -6.99 18.95 -20.92
CA ALA A 114 -7.90 18.39 -19.93
C ALA A 114 -7.25 17.26 -19.12
N ALA A 115 -6.48 16.39 -19.78
CA ALA A 115 -5.72 15.32 -19.11
C ALA A 115 -4.74 15.89 -18.06
N ILE A 116 -4.00 16.95 -18.41
CA ILE A 116 -3.08 17.64 -17.48
C ILE A 116 -3.86 18.30 -16.34
N GLN A 117 -5.02 18.92 -16.62
CA GLN A 117 -5.85 19.52 -15.57
C GLN A 117 -6.35 18.49 -14.57
N GLU A 118 -6.88 17.34 -15.02
CA GLU A 118 -7.28 16.23 -14.13
C GLU A 118 -6.08 15.69 -13.33
N MET A 119 -4.89 15.63 -13.95
CA MET A 119 -3.66 15.23 -13.27
C MET A 119 -3.33 16.16 -12.10
N MET A 120 -3.30 17.46 -12.36
CA MET A 120 -2.86 18.49 -11.40
C MET A 120 -3.89 18.78 -10.31
N THR A 121 -5.17 18.73 -10.63
CA THR A 121 -6.25 19.11 -9.71
C THR A 121 -6.76 17.94 -8.87
N ARG A 122 -6.74 16.72 -9.40
CA ARG A 122 -7.31 15.54 -8.73
C ARG A 122 -6.31 14.42 -8.55
N THR A 123 -5.66 13.97 -9.62
CA THR A 123 -4.85 12.75 -9.58
C THR A 123 -3.73 12.82 -8.55
N VAL A 124 -2.94 13.91 -8.54
CA VAL A 124 -1.82 14.08 -7.59
C VAL A 124 -2.29 14.03 -6.13
N GLN A 125 -3.46 14.59 -5.84
CA GLN A 125 -4.03 14.57 -4.48
C GLN A 125 -4.41 13.14 -4.06
N VAL A 126 -5.03 12.38 -4.98
CA VAL A 126 -5.38 10.98 -4.70
C VAL A 126 -4.12 10.11 -4.57
N GLN A 127 -3.10 10.32 -5.41
CA GLN A 127 -1.79 9.65 -5.29
C GLN A 127 -1.16 9.89 -3.91
N LYS A 128 -1.21 11.13 -3.40
CA LYS A 128 -0.75 11.47 -2.05
C LYS A 128 -1.57 10.74 -0.99
N SER A 129 -2.90 10.70 -1.13
CA SER A 129 -3.81 10.00 -0.21
C SER A 129 -3.47 8.52 -0.08
N ILE A 130 -3.28 7.82 -1.21
CA ILE A 130 -2.87 6.41 -1.23
C ILE A 130 -1.55 6.23 -0.50
N ARG A 131 -0.53 7.01 -0.83
CA ARG A 131 0.81 6.93 -0.22
C ARG A 131 0.75 7.12 1.29
N THR A 132 -0.02 8.11 1.75
CA THR A 132 -0.20 8.38 3.18
C THR A 132 -0.89 7.22 3.89
N LYS A 133 -1.95 6.66 3.30
CA LYS A 133 -2.68 5.52 3.88
C LYS A 133 -1.84 4.25 3.93
N SER A 134 -1.08 3.93 2.87
CA SER A 134 -0.14 2.80 2.88
C SER A 134 0.98 2.98 3.90
N ARG A 135 1.50 4.21 4.07
CA ARG A 135 2.46 4.52 5.14
C ARG A 135 1.85 4.35 6.53
N ASN A 136 0.58 4.73 6.72
CA ASN A 136 -0.12 4.53 7.99
C ASN A 136 -0.21 3.04 8.35
N LEU A 137 -0.48 2.16 7.39
CA LEU A 137 -0.46 0.70 7.62
C LEU A 137 0.91 0.21 8.08
N SER A 138 1.98 0.63 7.39
CA SER A 138 3.37 0.28 7.73
C SER A 138 3.75 0.77 9.14
N LEU A 139 3.43 2.03 9.46
CA LEU A 139 3.69 2.61 10.77
C LEU A 139 2.88 1.94 11.89
N PHE A 140 1.61 1.63 11.62
CA PHE A 140 0.74 0.94 12.56
C PHE A 140 1.32 -0.41 12.97
N ARG A 141 1.79 -1.19 11.98
CA ARG A 141 2.40 -2.51 12.18
C ARG A 141 3.75 -2.43 12.88
N THR A 142 4.59 -1.49 12.45
CA THR A 142 5.89 -1.21 13.08
C THR A 142 5.73 -0.85 14.57
N ARG A 143 4.72 -0.05 14.93
CA ARG A 143 4.41 0.28 16.33
C ARG A 143 3.92 -0.92 17.13
N ARG A 144 3.09 -1.81 16.55
CA ARG A 144 2.67 -3.04 17.22
C ARG A 144 3.83 -3.99 17.47
N CYS A 145 4.69 -4.19 16.47
CA CYS A 145 5.92 -4.98 16.59
C CYS A 145 6.76 -4.50 17.78
N MET A 146 7.07 -3.20 17.86
CA MET A 146 7.84 -2.64 18.98
C MET A 146 7.16 -2.84 20.33
N LYS A 147 5.84 -2.64 20.42
CA LYS A 147 5.08 -2.85 21.67
C LYS A 147 5.16 -4.31 22.13
N ARG A 148 5.01 -5.28 21.22
CA ARG A 148 5.14 -6.72 21.55
C ARG A 148 6.56 -7.06 21.97
N ALA A 149 7.57 -6.59 21.25
CA ALA A 149 8.97 -6.82 21.57
C ALA A 149 9.32 -6.30 22.97
N CYS A 150 8.90 -5.08 23.31
CA CYS A 150 9.07 -4.51 24.64
C CYS A 150 8.37 -5.35 25.73
N ARG A 151 7.16 -5.85 25.46
CA ARG A 151 6.39 -6.66 26.41
C ARG A 151 7.08 -8.02 26.65
N SER A 152 7.52 -8.70 25.60
CA SER A 152 8.27 -9.96 25.71
C SER A 152 9.59 -9.77 26.47
N LYS A 153 10.36 -8.71 26.16
CA LYS A 153 11.60 -8.39 26.89
C LYS A 153 11.35 -8.13 28.38
N ARG A 154 10.27 -7.43 28.73
CA ARG A 154 9.89 -7.19 30.13
C ARG A 154 9.55 -8.49 30.85
N ILE A 155 8.82 -9.40 30.18
CA ILE A 155 8.46 -10.70 30.76
C ILE A 155 9.70 -11.55 31.00
N LEU A 156 10.62 -11.61 30.03
CA LEU A 156 11.90 -12.33 30.15
C LEU A 156 12.76 -11.81 31.32
N LYS A 157 12.77 -10.48 31.54
CA LYS A 157 13.46 -9.87 32.67
C LYS A 157 12.85 -10.25 34.02
N ILE A 158 11.52 -10.33 34.12
CA ILE A 158 10.81 -10.70 35.36
C ILE A 158 11.10 -12.15 35.76
N ILE A 159 11.32 -13.05 34.80
CA ILE A 159 11.59 -14.47 35.07
C ILE A 159 13.08 -14.81 35.20
N GLY A 160 13.96 -13.79 35.29
CA GLY A 160 15.40 -13.99 35.47
C GLY A 160 16.13 -14.58 34.24
N ARG A 161 15.54 -14.49 33.04
CA ARG A 161 16.21 -14.83 31.78
C ARG A 161 16.59 -13.54 31.05
N CYS A 162 17.64 -12.87 31.50
CA CYS A 162 18.31 -11.77 30.82
C CYS A 162 19.80 -11.92 30.99
#